data_AF-A0A961Q439-F1
#
_entry.id   AF-A0A961Q439-F1
#
_cell.length_a   1.000
_cell.length_b   1.000
_cell.length_c   1.000
_cell.angle_alpha   90.00
_cell.angle_beta   90.00
_cell.angle_gamma   90.00
#
_symmetry.space_group_name_H-M   'P 1'
#
loop_
_entity.id
_entity.type
_entity.pdbx_description
1 polymer ?
#
loop_
_entity_poly.entity_id
_entity_poly.type
_entity_poly.pdbx_seq_one_letter_code
_entity_poly.pdbx_strand_id
1 'polypeptide(L)'
;MALLEYLLPVVMLSAVGAWLLAAWSAISVVRLAPQGQKFRAYLNLGWFRFGRVRELVGQAAEPHIRRYCYAFYIFFAVIISVMLAVTALVVRS
;
A
#
# COMPACT_ATOMS: atom_id res chain seq x y z
N MET A 1 21.94 20.54 -5.22
CA MET A 1 20.98 20.87 -4.14
C MET A 1 19.55 21.06 -4.66
N ALA A 2 19.31 21.87 -5.70
CA ALA A 2 17.96 22.11 -6.24
C ALA A 2 17.13 20.84 -6.61
N LEU A 3 17.74 19.80 -7.19
CA LEU A 3 17.00 18.58 -7.58
C LEU A 3 16.39 17.84 -6.36
N LEU A 4 17.09 17.84 -5.22
CA LEU A 4 16.61 17.21 -3.99
C LEU A 4 15.43 17.97 -3.39
N GLU A 5 15.43 19.31 -3.46
CA GLU A 5 14.33 20.15 -2.95
C GLU A 5 13.00 19.88 -3.65
N TYR A 6 13.02 19.51 -4.94
CA TYR A 6 11.81 19.19 -5.69
C TYR A 6 11.42 17.70 -5.63
N LEU A 7 12.39 16.78 -5.51
CA LEU A 7 12.11 15.34 -5.45
C LEU A 7 11.52 14.92 -4.10
N LEU A 8 12.00 15.50 -3.00
CA LEU A 8 11.59 15.10 -1.66
C LEU A 8 10.08 15.31 -1.39
N PRO A 9 9.48 16.47 -1.75
CA PRO A 9 8.04 16.69 -1.61
C PRO A 9 7.21 15.75 -2.47
N VAL A 10 7.63 15.51 -3.73
CA VAL A 10 6.91 14.62 -4.66
C VAL A 10 6.93 13.18 -4.15
N VAL A 11 8.09 12.73 -3.66
CA VAL A 11 8.24 11.43 -3.00
C VAL A 11 7.34 11.34 -1.78
N MET A 12 7.36 12.33 -0.89
CA MET A 12 6.53 12.33 0.31
C MET A 12 5.04 12.28 -0.03
N LEU A 13 4.59 13.13 -0.96
CA LEU A 13 3.20 13.15 -1.40
C LEU A 13 2.79 11.82 -2.02
N SER A 14 3.66 11.22 -2.82
CA SER A 14 3.41 9.91 -3.44
C SER A 14 3.35 8.79 -2.40
N ALA A 15 4.26 8.78 -1.43
CA ALA A 15 4.30 7.80 -0.36
C ALA A 15 3.08 7.91 0.57
N VAL A 16 2.75 9.13 1.01
CA VAL A 16 1.57 9.39 1.84
C VAL A 16 0.28 9.05 1.08
N GLY A 17 0.18 9.46 -0.19
CA GLY A 17 -0.96 9.15 -1.05
C GLY A 17 -1.16 7.65 -1.24
N ALA A 18 -0.08 6.91 -1.52
CA ALA A 18 -0.11 5.46 -1.66
C ALA A 18 -0.52 4.78 -0.34
N TRP A 19 -0.01 5.26 0.80
CA TRP A 19 -0.36 4.73 2.10
C TRP A 19 -1.82 4.98 2.46
N LEU A 20 -2.35 6.18 2.22
CA LEU A 20 -3.76 6.51 2.42
C LEU A 20 -4.67 5.67 1.52
N LEU A 21 -4.29 5.45 0.27
CA LEU A 21 -5.04 4.61 -0.67
C LEU A 21 -5.06 3.15 -0.20
N ALA A 22 -3.93 2.63 0.31
CA ALA A 22 -3.85 1.30 0.89
C ALA A 22 -4.76 1.17 2.13
N ALA A 23 -4.71 2.16 3.03
CA ALA A 23 -5.57 2.19 4.22
C ALA A 23 -7.05 2.23 3.85
N TRP A 24 -7.44 3.10 2.91
CA TRP A 24 -8.82 3.20 2.43
C TRP A 24 -9.31 1.88 1.82
N SER A 25 -8.45 1.23 1.01
CA SER A 25 -8.77 -0.04 0.40
C SER A 25 -8.92 -1.16 1.45
N ALA A 26 -8.08 -1.15 2.49
CA ALA A 26 -8.21 -2.08 3.61
C ALA A 26 -9.52 -1.92 4.36
N ILE A 27 -9.91 -0.68 4.67
CA ILE A 27 -11.19 -0.39 5.32
C ILE A 27 -12.36 -0.87 4.45
N SER A 28 -12.28 -0.68 3.13
CA SER A 28 -13.32 -1.13 2.19
C SER A 28 -13.50 -2.65 2.22
N VAL A 29 -12.40 -3.41 2.20
CA VAL A 29 -12.44 -4.89 2.31
C VAL A 29 -13.01 -5.33 3.65
N VAL A 30 -12.56 -4.72 4.75
CA VAL A 30 -13.02 -5.07 6.11
C VAL A 30 -14.49 -4.75 6.33
N ARG A 31 -15.02 -3.68 5.69
CA ARG A 31 -16.44 -3.33 5.75
C ARG A 31 -17.34 -4.34 5.04
N LEU A 32 -16.84 -5.00 4.00
CA LEU A 32 -17.55 -6.06 3.29
C LEU A 32 -17.54 -7.40 4.05
N ALA A 33 -16.65 -7.56 5.03
CA ALA A 33 -16.57 -8.79 5.82
C ALA A 33 -17.77 -8.94 6.78
N PRO A 34 -18.27 -10.17 6.99
CA PRO A 34 -19.33 -10.45 7.96
C PRO A 34 -19.01 -9.94 9.37
N GLN A 35 -20.04 -9.55 10.13
CA GLN A 35 -19.88 -9.17 11.53
C GLN A 35 -19.25 -10.33 12.32
N GLY A 36 -18.23 -10.03 13.13
CA GLY A 36 -17.39 -11.03 13.82
C GLY A 36 -16.15 -11.49 13.06
N GLN A 37 -16.06 -11.26 11.74
CA GLN A 37 -14.89 -11.68 10.93
C GLN A 37 -14.01 -10.51 10.45
N LYS A 38 -14.38 -9.27 10.77
CA LYS A 38 -13.69 -8.03 10.37
C LYS A 38 -12.21 -8.01 10.76
N PHE A 39 -11.90 -8.36 12.00
CA PHE A 39 -10.51 -8.40 12.48
C PHE A 39 -9.69 -9.46 11.73
N ARG A 40 -10.29 -10.62 11.48
CA ARG A 40 -9.66 -11.71 10.72
C ARG A 40 -9.42 -11.33 9.26
N ALA A 41 -10.37 -10.61 8.65
CA ALA A 41 -10.22 -10.05 7.31
C ALA A 41 -9.10 -9.01 7.24
N TYR A 42 -9.00 -8.12 8.23
CA TYR A 42 -7.92 -7.13 8.33
C TYR A 42 -6.54 -7.79 8.45
N LEU A 43 -6.40 -8.77 9.35
CA LEU A 43 -5.14 -9.52 9.51
C LEU A 43 -4.78 -10.31 8.24
N ASN A 44 -5.73 -11.02 7.64
CA ASN A 44 -5.46 -11.75 6.40
C ASN A 44 -5.07 -10.80 5.26
N LEU A 45 -5.68 -9.60 5.20
CA LEU A 45 -5.32 -8.59 4.21
C LEU A 45 -3.90 -8.05 4.45
N GLY A 46 -3.55 -7.71 5.71
CA GLY A 46 -2.22 -7.22 6.07
C GLY A 46 -1.10 -8.26 5.87
N TRP A 47 -1.43 -9.55 5.95
CA TRP A 47 -0.50 -10.66 5.63
C TRP A 47 -0.55 -11.08 4.16
N PHE A 48 -1.18 -10.31 3.27
CA PHE A 48 -1.31 -10.61 1.85
C PHE A 48 -1.97 -11.98 1.55
N ARG A 49 -2.79 -12.50 2.48
CA ARG A 49 -3.52 -13.78 2.35
C ARG A 49 -4.83 -13.58 1.61
N PHE A 50 -4.75 -13.08 0.37
CA PHE A 50 -5.92 -12.71 -0.42
C PHE A 50 -6.88 -13.86 -0.69
N GLY A 51 -6.39 -15.10 -0.79
CA GLY A 51 -7.24 -16.30 -0.90
C GLY A 51 -8.24 -16.41 0.25
N ARG A 52 -7.77 -16.27 1.50
CA ARG A 52 -8.65 -16.27 2.67
C ARG A 52 -9.56 -15.05 2.73
N VAL A 53 -9.11 -13.88 2.26
CA VAL A 53 -9.99 -12.71 2.17
C VAL A 53 -11.13 -12.96 1.19
N ARG A 54 -10.87 -13.60 0.03
CA ARG A 54 -11.91 -13.98 -0.93
C ARG A 54 -12.87 -15.02 -0.38
N GLU A 55 -12.38 -16.02 0.37
CA GLU A 55 -13.24 -16.99 1.06
C GLU A 55 -14.15 -16.32 2.10
N LEU A 56 -13.64 -15.30 2.79
CA LEU A 56 -14.36 -14.61 3.86
C LEU A 56 -15.35 -13.54 3.38
N VAL A 57 -14.99 -12.82 2.31
CA VAL A 57 -15.69 -11.60 1.87
C VAL A 57 -16.40 -11.81 0.52
N GLY A 58 -16.07 -12.89 -0.20
CA GLY A 58 -16.61 -13.19 -1.51
C GLY A 58 -15.98 -12.36 -2.64
N GLN A 59 -16.46 -12.58 -3.87
CA GLN A 59 -15.92 -11.94 -5.08
C GLN A 59 -16.10 -10.41 -5.11
N ALA A 60 -17.01 -9.86 -4.30
CA ALA A 60 -17.20 -8.41 -4.18
C ALA A 60 -15.96 -7.68 -3.63
N ALA A 61 -15.05 -8.38 -2.95
CA ALA A 61 -13.80 -7.80 -2.45
C ALA A 61 -12.74 -7.60 -3.54
N GLU A 62 -12.85 -8.27 -4.68
CA GLU A 62 -11.81 -8.32 -5.72
C GLU A 62 -11.33 -6.93 -6.22
N PRO A 63 -12.22 -5.96 -6.56
CA PRO A 63 -11.77 -4.63 -6.97
C PRO A 63 -11.02 -3.89 -5.84
N HIS A 64 -11.40 -4.11 -4.59
CA HIS A 64 -10.73 -3.50 -3.43
C HIS A 64 -9.39 -4.18 -3.12
N ILE A 65 -9.30 -5.49 -3.28
CA ILE A 65 -8.03 -6.23 -3.17
C ILE A 65 -7.05 -5.75 -4.23
N ARG A 66 -7.47 -5.62 -5.49
CA ARG A 66 -6.60 -5.11 -6.57
C ARG A 66 -6.11 -3.69 -6.29
N ARG A 67 -6.99 -2.79 -5.86
CA ARG A 67 -6.60 -1.41 -5.46
C ARG A 67 -5.60 -1.42 -4.29
N TYR A 68 -5.80 -2.30 -3.31
CA TYR A 68 -4.86 -2.48 -2.20
C TYR A 68 -3.48 -2.94 -2.70
N CYS A 69 -3.43 -3.93 -3.61
CA CYS A 69 -2.18 -4.38 -4.21
C CYS A 69 -1.48 -3.28 -5.01
N TYR A 70 -2.21 -2.53 -5.84
CA TYR A 70 -1.63 -1.41 -6.59
C TYR A 70 -1.09 -0.32 -5.66
N ALA A 71 -1.82 0.04 -4.62
CA ALA A 71 -1.36 1.01 -3.62
C ALA A 71 -0.06 0.54 -2.95
N PHE A 72 0.02 -0.74 -2.58
CA PHE A 72 1.23 -1.33 -2.02
C PHE A 72 2.39 -1.37 -3.01
N TYR A 73 2.15 -1.71 -4.28
CA TYR A 73 3.19 -1.68 -5.31
C TYR A 73 3.73 -0.28 -5.54
N ILE A 74 2.86 0.73 -5.61
CA ILE A 74 3.27 2.13 -5.74
C ILE A 74 4.08 2.55 -4.51
N PHE A 75 3.62 2.21 -3.30
CA PHE A 75 4.34 2.50 -2.07
C PHE A 75 5.75 1.90 -2.06
N PHE A 76 5.87 0.60 -2.37
CA PHE A 76 7.17 -0.06 -2.44
C PHE A 76 8.05 0.50 -3.56
N ALA A 77 7.49 0.78 -4.74
CA ALA A 77 8.23 1.39 -5.84
C ALA A 77 8.82 2.75 -5.42
N VAL A 78 8.02 3.61 -4.80
CA VAL A 78 8.47 4.91 -4.28
C VAL A 78 9.57 4.73 -3.24
N ILE A 79 9.38 3.87 -2.24
CA ILE A 79 10.39 3.63 -1.19
C ILE A 79 11.70 3.10 -1.78
N ILE A 80 11.63 2.10 -2.66
CA ILE A 80 12.83 1.50 -3.28
C ILE A 80 13.55 2.55 -4.12
N SER A 81 12.84 3.33 -4.94
CA SER A 81 13.45 4.40 -5.74
C SER A 81 14.17 5.43 -4.86
N VAL A 82 13.60 5.80 -3.71
CA VAL A 82 14.23 6.72 -2.76
C VAL A 82 15.45 6.11 -2.11
N MET A 83 15.35 4.86 -1.65
CA MET A 83 16.49 4.16 -1.05
C MET A 83 17.65 4.06 -2.04
N LEU A 84 17.38 3.67 -3.30
CA LEU A 84 18.40 3.61 -4.34
C LEU A 84 19.01 4.99 -4.64
N ALA A 85 18.20 6.04 -4.70
CA ALA A 85 18.69 7.40 -4.91
C ALA A 85 19.58 7.87 -3.75
N VAL A 86 19.17 7.62 -2.51
CA VAL A 86 19.96 7.96 -1.32
C VAL A 86 21.26 7.17 -1.27
N THR A 87 21.22 5.85 -1.50
CA THR A 87 22.43 5.01 -1.54
C THR A 87 23.38 5.46 -2.66
N ALA A 88 22.86 5.77 -3.85
CA ALA A 88 23.67 6.27 -4.95
C ALA A 88 24.33 7.63 -4.65
N LEU A 89 23.67 8.48 -3.87
CA LEU A 89 24.23 9.77 -3.43
C LEU A 89 25.32 9.57 -2.37
N VAL A 90 25.09 8.70 -1.38
CA VAL A 90 26.06 8.40 -0.31
C VAL A 90 27.31 7.70 -0.84
N VAL A 91 27.17 6.79 -1.82
CA VAL A 91 28.33 6.11 -2.44
C VAL A 91 29.17 7.07 -3.30
N ARG A 92 28.58 8.18 -3.77
CA ARG A 92 29.25 9.20 -4.60
C ARG A 92 29.89 10.34 -3.80
N SER A 93 29.57 10.47 -2.52
CA SER A 93 30.14 11.47 -1.59
C SER A 93 31.35 10.93 -0.85
#